data_AF-A0A2A4FLK7-F1
#
_entry.id   AF-A0A2A4FLK7-F1
#
_cell.length_a   1.000
_cell.length_b   1.000
_cell.length_c   1.000
_cell.angle_alpha   90.00
_cell.angle_beta   90.00
_cell.angle_gamma   90.00
#
_symmetry.space_group_name_H-M   'P 1'
#
loop_
_entity.id
_entity.type
_entity.pdbx_description
1 polymer ?
#
loop_
_entity_poly.entity_id
_entity_poly.type
_entity_poly.pdbx_seq_one_letter_code
_entity_poly.pdbx_strand_id
1 'polypeptide(L)'
;MSPSPDARRKRLTRRFVQTIAVVAALALLLWRVLSPPGPKPRDVQAPPGASHITIALTDLYMPFLSPDENADLRSRLPDHVEVVAHYVRTTTRYSLFSCSPGIACLPDPQWDQQVDDEILRLPAQVTPRAGDAARTISFDLPHRLDGGYSISWFLVDLSLDALTRQPGYRALVRKTDTPDYKPLDPMAPSLEYGVGFEDHDLGVAPRYAQDCLDALLPVNVPEIAIPIVTALTTSSPRMSLSVRNARCPLSDVDGDFHTTAGVRIGAAPGRLPPGRIAAAQAKLDLDGTHGVTRLYGSIRPTPAMTRWYRRNEAGIDGSLIEFGPYRRLELRTRFDNAYPVKQTLPIRTETWTFFDDALVGYTADIDYYIDTAAGHSVLFRMQWEQYFRDGRTVWTQTTTRPCDDVLCDTSVMGDQEAEAISHDVLAASRKALGELQGAMAKPYDALQADARAYLQLRSALKPDDTH
;
A
#
# COMPACT_ATOMS: atom_id res chain seq x y z
N MET A 1 -8.66 -78.47 38.21
CA MET A 1 -9.76 -77.70 37.58
C MET A 1 -9.25 -77.15 36.25
N SER A 2 -9.74 -77.69 35.14
CA SER A 2 -9.40 -77.21 33.79
C SER A 2 -10.14 -75.92 33.46
N PRO A 3 -9.50 -74.89 32.88
CA PRO A 3 -10.22 -73.70 32.44
C PRO A 3 -11.18 -74.05 31.29
N SER A 4 -12.44 -73.59 31.42
CA SER A 4 -13.56 -73.83 30.50
C SER A 4 -13.26 -73.40 29.04
N PRO A 5 -13.72 -74.17 28.02
CA PRO A 5 -13.55 -73.85 26.60
C PRO A 5 -14.15 -72.48 26.19
N ASP A 6 -15.15 -71.97 26.92
CA ASP A 6 -15.72 -70.63 26.68
C ASP A 6 -14.75 -69.50 27.02
N ALA A 7 -13.86 -69.70 28.00
CA ALA A 7 -12.82 -68.73 28.33
C ALA A 7 -11.75 -68.63 27.23
N ARG A 8 -11.51 -69.74 26.50
CA ARG A 8 -10.56 -69.78 25.36
C ARG A 8 -11.15 -69.13 24.11
N ARG A 9 -12.44 -69.37 23.84
CA ARG A 9 -13.17 -68.73 22.72
C ARG A 9 -13.27 -67.22 22.91
N LYS A 10 -13.69 -66.74 24.09
CA LYS A 10 -13.73 -65.30 24.43
C LYS A 10 -12.36 -64.60 24.33
N ARG A 11 -11.27 -65.28 24.72
CA ARG A 11 -9.90 -64.74 24.58
C ARG A 11 -9.47 -64.63 23.11
N LEU A 12 -9.81 -65.61 22.27
CA LEU A 12 -9.51 -65.58 20.84
C LEU A 12 -10.30 -64.49 20.12
N THR A 13 -11.59 -64.35 20.40
CA THR A 13 -12.42 -63.27 19.81
C THR A 13 -11.94 -61.89 20.26
N ARG A 14 -11.59 -61.72 21.54
CA ARG A 14 -11.04 -60.45 22.06
C ARG A 14 -9.70 -60.09 21.42
N ARG A 15 -8.80 -61.07 21.23
CA ARG A 15 -7.54 -60.86 20.51
C ARG A 15 -7.78 -60.48 19.06
N PHE A 16 -8.71 -61.14 18.37
CA PHE A 16 -9.03 -60.83 16.97
C PHE A 16 -9.60 -59.41 16.81
N VAL A 17 -10.52 -59.01 17.68
CA VAL A 17 -11.08 -57.64 17.70
C VAL A 17 -10.00 -56.60 18.03
N GLN A 18 -9.09 -56.90 18.98
CA GLN A 18 -7.95 -56.03 19.28
C GLN A 18 -7.02 -55.88 18.08
N THR A 19 -6.70 -56.97 17.37
CA THR A 19 -5.88 -56.91 16.17
C THR A 19 -6.54 -56.07 15.08
N ILE A 20 -7.84 -56.26 14.83
CA ILE A 20 -8.58 -55.45 13.85
C ILE A 20 -8.59 -53.96 14.25
N ALA A 21 -8.83 -53.66 15.54
CA ALA A 21 -8.84 -52.29 16.03
C ALA A 21 -7.46 -51.61 15.89
N VAL A 22 -6.37 -52.34 16.16
CA VAL A 22 -5.00 -51.84 15.98
C VAL A 22 -4.69 -51.62 14.50
N VAL A 23 -5.07 -52.54 13.62
CA VAL A 23 -4.88 -52.39 12.16
C VAL A 23 -5.69 -51.20 11.64
N ALA A 24 -6.94 -51.02 12.09
CA ALA A 24 -7.77 -49.88 11.70
C ALA A 24 -7.19 -48.55 12.21
N ALA A 25 -6.68 -48.52 13.46
CA ALA A 25 -6.04 -47.33 14.02
C ALA A 25 -4.75 -46.96 13.27
N LEU A 26 -3.93 -47.96 12.91
CA LEU A 26 -2.73 -47.77 12.10
C LEU A 26 -3.06 -47.30 10.69
N ALA A 27 -4.11 -47.84 10.06
CA ALA A 27 -4.56 -47.41 8.74
C ALA A 27 -5.08 -45.96 8.76
N LEU A 28 -5.81 -45.56 9.80
CA LEU A 28 -6.27 -44.18 10.00
C LEU A 28 -5.11 -43.21 10.27
N LEU A 29 -4.10 -43.63 11.04
CA LEU A 29 -2.88 -42.87 11.27
C LEU A 29 -2.09 -42.71 9.98
N LEU A 30 -1.88 -43.79 9.22
CA LEU A 30 -1.22 -43.72 7.91
C LEU A 30 -1.99 -42.82 6.94
N TRP A 31 -3.32 -42.92 6.91
CA TRP A 31 -4.15 -42.05 6.09
C TRP A 31 -3.91 -40.58 6.45
N ARG A 32 -3.94 -40.23 7.73
CA ARG A 32 -3.67 -38.86 8.19
C ARG A 32 -2.27 -38.37 7.85
N VAL A 33 -1.26 -39.24 7.89
CA VAL A 33 0.13 -38.89 7.57
C VAL A 33 0.39 -38.84 6.06
N LEU A 34 -0.45 -39.48 5.24
CA LEU A 34 -0.30 -39.57 3.78
C LEU A 34 -1.38 -38.80 3.02
N SER A 35 -2.19 -37.99 3.71
CA SER A 35 -3.18 -37.13 3.08
C SER A 35 -2.79 -35.69 3.30
N PRO A 36 -2.92 -34.82 2.28
CA PRO A 36 -2.67 -33.42 2.46
C PRO A 36 -3.71 -32.83 3.42
N PRO A 37 -3.35 -31.80 4.19
CA PRO A 37 -4.23 -31.20 5.20
C PRO A 37 -5.49 -30.53 4.61
N GLY A 38 -5.59 -30.40 3.28
CA GLY A 38 -6.73 -29.80 2.60
C GLY A 38 -7.11 -30.46 1.27
N PRO A 39 -8.32 -30.16 0.75
CA PRO A 39 -8.76 -30.63 -0.57
C PRO A 39 -7.86 -30.06 -1.67
N LYS A 40 -7.81 -30.75 -2.83
CA LYS A 40 -7.11 -30.23 -4.02
C LYS A 40 -7.65 -28.82 -4.32
N PRO A 41 -6.78 -27.81 -4.46
CA PRO A 41 -7.17 -26.52 -4.98
C PRO A 41 -7.98 -26.67 -6.28
N ARG A 42 -9.06 -25.90 -6.40
CA ARG A 42 -9.85 -25.89 -7.64
C ARG A 42 -9.06 -25.19 -8.73
N ASP A 43 -8.98 -25.81 -9.90
CA ASP A 43 -8.43 -25.18 -11.09
C ASP A 43 -9.45 -24.12 -11.56
N VAL A 44 -9.20 -22.84 -11.25
CA VAL A 44 -10.08 -21.73 -11.66
C VAL A 44 -9.80 -21.44 -13.14
N GLN A 45 -10.77 -21.74 -14.00
CA GLN A 45 -10.70 -21.39 -15.41
C GLN A 45 -11.67 -20.24 -15.70
N ALA A 46 -11.18 -19.19 -16.35
CA ALA A 46 -12.01 -18.13 -16.94
C ALA A 46 -13.08 -18.76 -17.85
N PRO A 47 -14.24 -18.15 -18.15
CA PRO A 47 -15.19 -18.70 -19.14
C PRO A 47 -14.59 -18.74 -20.56
N PRO A 48 -15.17 -19.48 -21.53
CA PRO A 48 -14.76 -19.39 -22.93
C PRO A 48 -15.24 -18.06 -23.55
N GLY A 49 -14.47 -17.54 -24.50
CA GLY A 49 -14.83 -16.34 -25.28
C GLY A 49 -13.79 -15.23 -25.19
N ALA A 50 -14.23 -14.02 -25.53
CA ALA A 50 -13.45 -12.79 -25.42
C ALA A 50 -14.34 -11.64 -24.93
N SER A 51 -13.75 -10.67 -24.25
CA SER A 51 -14.41 -9.42 -23.86
C SER A 51 -13.84 -8.27 -24.67
N HIS A 52 -14.71 -7.42 -25.21
CA HIS A 52 -14.30 -6.11 -25.69
C HIS A 52 -14.13 -5.19 -24.48
N ILE A 53 -12.95 -4.62 -24.31
CA ILE A 53 -12.61 -3.71 -23.21
C ILE A 53 -12.45 -2.31 -23.77
N THR A 54 -13.01 -1.32 -23.08
CA THR A 54 -12.69 0.08 -23.32
C THR A 54 -12.23 0.78 -22.05
N ILE A 55 -11.20 1.61 -22.19
CA ILE A 55 -10.55 2.37 -21.12
C ILE A 55 -10.45 3.82 -21.57
N ALA A 56 -11.05 4.74 -20.83
CA ALA A 56 -10.88 6.17 -21.05
C ALA A 56 -10.20 6.82 -19.84
N LEU A 57 -9.15 7.62 -20.08
CA LEU A 57 -8.46 8.37 -19.04
C LEU A 57 -9.26 9.64 -18.74
N THR A 58 -10.01 9.63 -17.64
CA THR A 58 -11.00 10.67 -17.33
C THR A 58 -10.45 11.81 -16.48
N ASP A 59 -9.46 11.53 -15.64
CA ASP A 59 -8.77 12.55 -14.84
C ASP A 59 -7.36 12.07 -14.51
N LEU A 60 -6.43 12.99 -14.36
CA LEU A 60 -5.04 12.69 -14.02
C LEU A 60 -4.45 13.88 -13.28
N TYR A 61 -3.57 13.59 -12.33
CA TYR A 61 -2.75 14.62 -11.70
C TYR A 61 -1.32 14.15 -11.50
N MET A 62 -0.37 14.88 -12.05
CA MET A 62 1.04 14.80 -11.73
C MET A 62 1.46 16.08 -11.01
N PRO A 63 2.05 15.98 -9.81
CA PRO A 63 2.75 17.09 -9.17
C PRO A 63 3.76 17.76 -10.13
N PHE A 64 3.98 19.06 -10.01
CA PHE A 64 4.88 19.87 -10.87
C PHE A 64 4.41 20.15 -12.31
N LEU A 65 3.29 19.58 -12.75
CA LEU A 65 2.61 20.00 -13.97
C LEU A 65 1.52 21.03 -13.66
N SER A 66 1.40 22.05 -14.50
CA SER A 66 0.26 22.96 -14.47
C SER A 66 -1.06 22.24 -14.79
N PRO A 67 -2.24 22.85 -14.53
CA PRO A 67 -3.52 22.27 -14.90
C PRO A 67 -3.62 21.96 -16.41
N ASP A 68 -3.10 22.84 -17.26
CA ASP A 68 -3.11 22.66 -18.71
C ASP A 68 -2.17 21.53 -19.16
N GLU A 69 -1.00 21.39 -18.54
CA GLU A 69 -0.08 20.28 -18.80
C GLU A 69 -0.65 18.94 -18.34
N ASN A 70 -1.37 18.89 -17.21
CA ASN A 70 -2.06 17.67 -16.78
C ASN A 70 -3.16 17.27 -17.79
N ALA A 71 -3.91 18.25 -18.30
CA ALA A 71 -4.94 18.00 -19.32
C ALA A 71 -4.32 17.53 -20.66
N ASP A 72 -3.23 18.16 -21.09
CA ASP A 72 -2.48 17.76 -22.30
C ASP A 72 -1.88 16.36 -22.12
N LEU A 73 -1.23 16.07 -20.99
CA LEU A 73 -0.68 14.75 -20.67
C LEU A 73 -1.75 13.67 -20.76
N ARG A 74 -2.90 13.85 -20.09
CA ARG A 74 -4.04 12.91 -20.15
C ARG A 74 -4.50 12.65 -21.59
N SER A 75 -4.51 13.67 -22.44
CA SER A 75 -4.92 13.54 -23.85
C SER A 75 -3.90 12.82 -24.75
N ARG A 76 -2.61 12.89 -24.38
CA ARG A 76 -1.48 12.36 -25.15
C ARG A 76 -1.02 10.98 -24.69
N LEU A 77 -1.25 10.59 -23.44
CA LEU A 77 -0.90 9.25 -22.95
C LEU A 77 -1.36 8.14 -23.90
N PRO A 78 -2.57 8.20 -24.50
CA PRO A 78 -3.02 7.21 -25.48
C PRO A 78 -2.45 7.36 -26.90
N ASP A 79 -1.41 8.16 -27.14
CA ASP A 79 -0.82 8.32 -28.48
C ASP A 79 -0.16 7.05 -29.01
N HIS A 80 0.41 6.28 -28.10
CA HIS A 80 1.00 4.99 -28.35
C HIS A 80 0.53 4.07 -27.23
N VAL A 81 -0.06 2.93 -27.61
CA VAL A 81 -0.61 1.97 -26.65
C VAL A 81 -0.19 0.57 -27.05
N GLU A 82 0.37 -0.16 -26.10
CA GLU A 82 0.59 -1.61 -26.20
C GLU A 82 -0.19 -2.28 -25.07
N VAL A 83 -0.93 -3.34 -25.39
CA VAL A 83 -1.67 -4.12 -24.39
C VAL A 83 -1.00 -5.48 -24.26
N VAL A 84 -0.56 -5.80 -23.06
CA VAL A 84 0.14 -7.05 -22.74
C VAL A 84 -0.71 -7.85 -21.77
N ALA A 85 -1.27 -8.97 -22.23
CA ALA A 85 -2.13 -9.84 -21.43
C ALA A 85 -1.37 -11.08 -20.96
N HIS A 86 -1.51 -11.40 -19.67
CA HIS A 86 -0.85 -12.52 -19.01
C HIS A 86 -1.85 -13.62 -18.69
N TYR A 87 -1.62 -14.79 -19.27
CA TYR A 87 -2.45 -15.97 -19.13
C TYR A 87 -1.75 -17.02 -18.31
N VAL A 88 -2.40 -17.45 -17.24
CA VAL A 88 -1.84 -18.36 -16.27
C VAL A 88 -2.45 -19.75 -16.44
N ARG A 89 -1.60 -20.76 -16.36
CA ARG A 89 -1.99 -22.15 -16.20
C ARG A 89 -1.43 -22.70 -14.90
N THR A 90 -2.32 -22.97 -13.94
CA THR A 90 -1.95 -23.64 -12.70
C THR A 90 -2.08 -25.15 -12.87
N THR A 91 -0.97 -25.86 -12.68
CA THR A 91 -0.93 -27.32 -12.65
C THR A 91 -0.71 -27.77 -11.22
N THR A 92 -1.75 -28.35 -10.61
CA THR A 92 -1.68 -28.85 -9.22
C THR A 92 -1.30 -30.33 -9.22
N ARG A 93 -0.20 -30.68 -8.55
CA ARG A 93 0.27 -32.06 -8.35
C ARG A 93 0.28 -32.42 -6.88
N TYR A 94 0.02 -33.69 -6.59
CA TYR A 94 0.18 -34.20 -5.24
C TYR A 94 1.63 -34.59 -5.01
N SER A 95 2.25 -34.04 -3.97
CA SER A 95 3.56 -34.47 -3.51
C SER A 95 3.47 -35.07 -2.12
N LEU A 96 4.16 -36.19 -1.92
CA LEU A 96 4.31 -36.85 -0.62
C LEU A 96 5.54 -36.38 0.13
N PHE A 97 6.47 -35.71 -0.56
CA PHE A 97 7.77 -35.36 -0.02
C PHE A 97 8.20 -33.97 -0.46
N SER A 98 8.73 -33.20 0.49
CA SER A 98 9.42 -31.94 0.25
C SER A 98 10.93 -32.20 0.25
N CYS A 99 11.62 -31.83 -0.83
CA CYS A 99 13.05 -32.09 -0.99
C CYS A 99 13.84 -30.77 -0.96
N SER A 100 14.76 -30.65 0.01
CA SER A 100 15.74 -29.56 0.02
C SER A 100 17.02 -29.98 -0.72
N PRO A 101 17.55 -29.19 -1.66
CA PRO A 101 18.80 -29.51 -2.34
C PRO A 101 19.94 -29.74 -1.33
N GLY A 102 20.57 -30.91 -1.41
CA GLY A 102 21.76 -31.26 -0.61
C GLY A 102 21.52 -31.76 0.82
N ILE A 103 20.28 -31.93 1.28
CA ILE A 103 19.98 -32.36 2.66
C ILE A 103 19.27 -33.73 2.67
N ALA A 104 17.99 -33.80 2.32
CA ALA A 104 17.18 -35.03 2.11
C ALA A 104 15.75 -34.61 1.75
N CYS A 105 14.92 -35.57 1.33
CA CYS A 105 13.47 -35.37 1.21
C CYS A 105 12.76 -35.78 2.50
N LEU A 106 11.91 -34.91 3.03
CA LEU A 106 11.09 -35.18 4.21
C LEU A 106 9.64 -35.48 3.78
N PRO A 107 8.93 -36.41 4.45
CA PRO A 107 7.52 -36.63 4.21
C PRO A 107 6.73 -35.36 4.51
N ASP A 108 6.11 -34.81 3.49
CA ASP A 108 5.34 -33.57 3.54
C ASP A 108 4.20 -33.66 2.51
N PRO A 109 3.09 -34.35 2.86
CA PRO A 109 1.98 -34.54 1.96
C PRO A 109 1.29 -33.19 1.68
N GLN A 110 1.47 -32.66 0.48
CA GLN A 110 0.90 -31.37 0.10
C GLN A 110 0.52 -31.31 -1.37
N TRP A 111 -0.25 -30.28 -1.72
CA TRP A 111 -0.53 -29.94 -3.10
C TRP A 111 0.52 -28.95 -3.59
N ASP A 112 1.43 -29.41 -4.43
CA ASP A 112 2.38 -28.54 -5.10
C ASP A 112 1.69 -27.92 -6.32
N GLN A 113 1.73 -26.60 -6.42
CA GLN A 113 1.20 -25.88 -7.57
C GLN A 113 2.37 -25.36 -8.40
N GLN A 114 2.40 -25.75 -9.66
CA GLN A 114 3.23 -25.12 -10.67
C GLN A 114 2.37 -24.12 -11.43
N VAL A 115 2.88 -22.90 -11.60
CA VAL A 115 2.20 -21.82 -12.30
C VAL A 115 3.03 -21.48 -13.54
N ASP A 116 2.48 -21.75 -14.72
CA ASP A 116 3.08 -21.35 -15.99
C ASP A 116 2.38 -20.08 -16.49
N ASP A 117 3.14 -19.11 -17.01
CA ASP A 117 2.63 -17.84 -17.56
C ASP A 117 2.90 -17.77 -19.06
N GLU A 118 1.91 -17.29 -19.81
CA GLU A 118 1.98 -17.06 -21.24
C GLU A 118 1.52 -15.63 -21.57
N ILE A 119 2.35 -14.91 -22.31
CA ILE A 119 2.16 -13.49 -22.61
C ILE A 119 1.64 -13.33 -24.04
N LEU A 120 0.53 -12.60 -24.20
CA LEU A 120 -0.03 -12.24 -25.48
C LEU A 120 -0.13 -10.72 -25.63
N ARG A 121 0.44 -10.19 -26.72
CA ARG A 121 0.30 -8.78 -27.11
C ARG A 121 -0.98 -8.61 -27.93
N LEU A 122 -1.83 -7.68 -27.51
CA LEU A 122 -3.12 -7.43 -28.14
C LEU A 122 -3.12 -6.10 -28.91
N PRO A 123 -3.68 -6.07 -30.13
CA PRO A 123 -3.83 -4.82 -30.86
C PRO A 123 -4.87 -3.94 -30.16
N ALA A 124 -4.49 -2.70 -29.87
CA ALA A 124 -5.39 -1.68 -29.34
C ALA A 124 -5.75 -0.65 -30.42
N GLN A 125 -7.00 -0.18 -30.37
CA GLN A 125 -7.47 0.97 -31.14
C GLN A 125 -7.64 2.14 -30.18
N VAL A 126 -7.28 3.34 -30.63
CA VAL A 126 -7.46 4.56 -29.84
C VAL A 126 -8.28 5.56 -30.62
N THR A 127 -9.30 6.13 -29.99
CA THR A 127 -10.09 7.19 -30.61
C THR A 127 -9.21 8.40 -30.95
N PRO A 128 -9.36 9.00 -32.14
CA PRO A 128 -8.63 10.21 -32.51
C PRO A 128 -8.90 11.36 -31.52
N ARG A 129 -7.99 12.34 -31.51
CA ARG A 129 -8.19 13.56 -30.73
C ARG A 129 -9.30 14.40 -31.38
N ALA A 130 -10.39 14.63 -30.65
CA ALA A 130 -11.49 15.47 -31.11
C ALA A 130 -12.09 16.25 -29.94
N GLY A 131 -11.83 17.56 -29.89
CA GLY A 131 -12.31 18.44 -28.81
C GLY A 131 -11.83 18.01 -27.43
N ASP A 132 -12.67 18.22 -26.41
CA ASP A 132 -12.37 17.95 -25.00
C ASP A 132 -12.79 16.55 -24.53
N ALA A 133 -13.27 15.70 -25.44
CA ALA A 133 -13.69 14.34 -25.10
C ALA A 133 -12.48 13.49 -24.68
N ALA A 134 -12.64 12.72 -23.58
CA ALA A 134 -11.63 11.76 -23.16
C ALA A 134 -11.42 10.73 -24.28
N ARG A 135 -10.17 10.46 -24.62
CA ARG A 135 -9.83 9.42 -25.60
C ARG A 135 -10.05 8.05 -24.98
N THR A 136 -10.52 7.13 -25.79
CA THR A 136 -10.79 5.75 -25.41
C THR A 136 -9.80 4.83 -26.08
N ILE A 137 -9.20 3.94 -25.31
CA ILE A 137 -8.42 2.78 -25.72
C ILE A 137 -9.38 1.61 -25.76
N SER A 138 -9.40 0.84 -26.85
CA SER A 138 -10.27 -0.33 -27.01
C SER A 138 -9.54 -1.52 -27.60
N PHE A 139 -9.77 -2.71 -27.05
CA PHE A 139 -9.16 -3.96 -27.50
C PHE A 139 -10.03 -5.16 -27.13
N ASP A 140 -9.82 -6.28 -27.82
CA ASP A 140 -10.49 -7.54 -27.51
C ASP A 140 -9.55 -8.42 -26.68
N LEU A 141 -10.02 -8.85 -25.51
CA LEU A 141 -9.28 -9.70 -24.56
C LEU A 141 -9.86 -11.12 -24.56
N PRO A 142 -9.16 -12.11 -25.16
CA PRO A 142 -9.49 -13.51 -24.98
C PRO A 142 -9.52 -13.92 -23.51
N HIS A 143 -10.46 -14.76 -23.12
CA HIS A 143 -10.54 -15.26 -21.75
C HIS A 143 -9.62 -16.45 -21.51
N ARG A 144 -9.33 -17.20 -22.58
CA ARG A 144 -8.52 -18.42 -22.57
C ARG A 144 -7.64 -18.49 -23.81
N LEU A 145 -6.53 -19.20 -23.69
CA LEU A 145 -5.71 -19.66 -24.81
C LEU A 145 -5.71 -21.19 -24.87
N ASP A 146 -5.25 -21.72 -26.00
CA ASP A 146 -5.02 -23.15 -26.15
C ASP A 146 -4.05 -23.68 -25.09
N GLY A 147 -4.19 -24.95 -24.70
CA GLY A 147 -3.31 -25.55 -23.69
C GLY A 147 -3.69 -25.25 -22.23
N GLY A 148 -4.86 -24.65 -22.00
CA GLY A 148 -5.47 -24.52 -20.66
C GLY A 148 -5.11 -23.26 -19.89
N TYR A 149 -4.51 -22.25 -20.55
CA TYR A 149 -4.22 -20.97 -19.94
C TYR A 149 -5.47 -20.10 -19.86
N SER A 150 -5.66 -19.43 -18.72
CA SER A 150 -6.76 -18.48 -18.48
C SER A 150 -6.20 -17.10 -18.20
N ILE A 151 -6.87 -16.06 -18.69
CA ILE A 151 -6.47 -14.68 -18.42
C ILE A 151 -6.41 -14.43 -16.91
N SER A 152 -5.31 -13.85 -16.44
CA SER A 152 -5.13 -13.49 -15.03
C SER A 152 -5.10 -11.98 -14.85
N TRP A 153 -4.36 -11.28 -15.70
CA TRP A 153 -4.24 -9.82 -15.66
C TRP A 153 -3.72 -9.30 -17.01
N PHE A 154 -3.81 -7.99 -17.22
CA PHE A 154 -3.19 -7.33 -18.36
C PHE A 154 -2.62 -5.96 -17.98
N LEU A 155 -1.62 -5.54 -18.73
CA LEU A 155 -0.99 -4.23 -18.68
C LEU A 155 -1.40 -3.41 -19.91
N VAL A 156 -1.55 -2.11 -19.72
CA VAL A 156 -1.70 -1.14 -20.80
C VAL A 156 -0.53 -0.16 -20.72
N ASP A 157 0.46 -0.36 -21.57
CA ASP A 157 1.59 0.56 -21.73
C ASP A 157 1.14 1.78 -22.51
N LEU A 158 1.45 2.95 -21.98
CA LEU A 158 1.08 4.26 -22.52
C LEU A 158 2.31 4.99 -23.06
N SER A 159 2.07 6.07 -23.79
CA SER A 159 3.13 6.84 -24.44
C SER A 159 4.05 7.53 -23.42
N LEU A 160 5.29 7.04 -23.29
CA LEU A 160 6.35 7.72 -22.55
C LEU A 160 6.61 9.14 -23.09
N ASP A 161 6.51 9.30 -24.40
CA ASP A 161 6.63 10.57 -25.12
C ASP A 161 5.64 11.63 -24.62
N ALA A 162 4.46 11.24 -24.16
CA ALA A 162 3.47 12.18 -23.63
C ALA A 162 3.98 12.88 -22.37
N LEU A 163 4.67 12.13 -21.50
CA LEU A 163 5.23 12.62 -20.24
C LEU A 163 6.49 13.47 -20.49
N THR A 164 7.43 12.96 -21.28
CA THR A 164 8.73 13.62 -21.53
C THR A 164 8.62 14.92 -22.33
N ARG A 165 7.48 15.17 -22.98
CA ARG A 165 7.19 16.43 -23.69
C ARG A 165 6.72 17.56 -22.78
N GLN A 166 6.24 17.27 -21.58
CA GLN A 166 5.69 18.29 -20.69
C GLN A 166 6.80 19.25 -20.20
N PRO A 167 6.63 20.57 -20.34
CA PRO A 167 7.59 21.55 -19.82
C PRO A 167 7.94 21.36 -18.34
N GLY A 168 6.95 21.10 -17.47
CA GLY A 168 7.12 20.85 -16.04
C GLY A 168 7.95 19.60 -15.76
N TYR A 169 7.74 18.51 -16.51
CA TYR A 169 8.58 17.32 -16.45
C TYR A 169 10.04 17.65 -16.81
N ARG A 170 10.26 18.39 -17.91
CA ARG A 170 11.61 18.77 -18.33
C ARG A 170 12.29 19.70 -17.33
N ALA A 171 11.53 20.59 -16.69
CA ALA A 171 12.03 21.46 -15.63
C ALA A 171 12.42 20.66 -14.38
N LEU A 172 11.66 19.60 -14.06
CA LEU A 172 11.97 18.67 -12.99
C LEU A 172 13.29 17.92 -13.26
N VAL A 173 13.42 17.30 -14.45
CA VAL A 173 14.63 16.55 -14.85
C VAL A 173 15.88 17.45 -14.91
N ARG A 174 15.77 18.68 -15.41
CA ARG A 174 16.93 19.60 -15.47
C ARG A 174 17.51 19.96 -14.11
N LYS A 175 16.74 19.86 -13.03
CA LYS A 175 17.23 20.16 -11.66
C LYS A 175 18.13 19.06 -11.11
N THR A 176 18.17 17.91 -11.75
CA THR A 176 18.82 16.69 -11.23
C THR A 176 20.08 16.29 -12.01
N ASP A 177 20.53 17.13 -12.94
CA ASP A 177 21.69 16.87 -13.81
C ASP A 177 23.04 16.99 -13.06
N THR A 178 23.66 15.83 -12.79
CA THR A 178 25.11 15.65 -12.71
C THR A 178 25.54 14.61 -13.76
N PRO A 179 26.65 14.85 -14.49
CA PRO A 179 27.04 14.03 -15.64
C PRO A 179 27.81 12.78 -15.19
N ASP A 180 27.10 11.76 -14.72
CA ASP A 180 27.55 10.36 -14.76
C ASP A 180 26.49 9.48 -14.09
N TYR A 181 25.44 9.10 -14.82
CA TYR A 181 24.72 7.85 -14.57
C TYR A 181 23.88 7.51 -15.80
N LYS A 182 24.11 6.33 -16.38
CA LYS A 182 23.26 5.83 -17.46
C LYS A 182 21.82 5.76 -16.95
N PRO A 183 20.82 6.23 -17.71
CA PRO A 183 19.44 5.94 -17.38
C PRO A 183 19.28 4.43 -17.23
N LEU A 184 18.74 3.97 -16.10
CA LEU A 184 17.96 2.74 -16.14
C LEU A 184 16.91 2.97 -17.24
N ASP A 185 16.81 2.05 -18.20
CA ASP A 185 15.93 2.22 -19.35
C ASP A 185 14.55 2.70 -18.89
N PRO A 186 14.06 3.85 -19.37
CA PRO A 186 12.80 4.41 -18.89
C PRO A 186 11.69 3.41 -19.21
N MET A 187 11.01 2.92 -18.16
CA MET A 187 9.83 2.08 -18.34
C MET A 187 8.67 2.95 -18.83
N ALA A 188 7.92 2.43 -19.80
CA ALA A 188 6.73 3.09 -20.30
C ALA A 188 5.73 3.28 -19.14
N PRO A 189 5.06 4.44 -19.04
CA PRO A 189 4.00 4.62 -18.07
C PRO A 189 2.89 3.59 -18.31
N SER A 190 2.47 2.85 -17.29
CA SER A 190 1.53 1.73 -17.50
C SER A 190 0.37 1.71 -16.49
N LEU A 191 -0.71 1.02 -16.88
CA LEU A 191 -1.86 0.69 -16.04
C LEU A 191 -2.00 -0.83 -15.95
N GLU A 192 -2.19 -1.38 -14.76
CA GLU A 192 -2.27 -2.82 -14.53
C GLU A 192 -3.63 -3.22 -13.95
N TYR A 193 -4.31 -4.16 -14.64
CA TYR A 193 -5.62 -4.65 -14.24
C TYR A 193 -5.62 -6.16 -14.04
N GLY A 194 -6.03 -6.59 -12.84
CA GLY A 194 -6.39 -7.97 -12.54
C GLY A 194 -7.74 -8.30 -13.15
N VAL A 195 -7.89 -9.53 -13.64
CA VAL A 195 -9.11 -10.01 -14.27
C VAL A 195 -9.76 -11.06 -13.37
N GLY A 196 -11.00 -10.81 -12.99
CA GLY A 196 -11.87 -11.76 -12.31
C GLY A 196 -13.13 -12.07 -13.11
N PHE A 197 -13.75 -13.21 -12.81
CA PHE A 197 -15.05 -13.59 -13.36
C PHE A 197 -15.99 -13.94 -12.21
N GLU A 198 -17.01 -13.12 -12.06
CA GLU A 198 -17.99 -13.24 -10.98
C GLU A 198 -19.10 -14.22 -11.35
N ASP A 199 -19.74 -14.80 -10.33
CA ASP A 199 -20.91 -15.67 -10.47
C ASP A 199 -22.22 -14.88 -10.71
N HIS A 200 -22.18 -13.57 -10.54
CA HIS A 200 -23.29 -12.64 -10.70
C HIS A 200 -22.93 -11.50 -11.66
N ASP A 201 -23.95 -10.83 -12.18
CA ASP A 201 -23.77 -9.70 -13.09
C ASP A 201 -23.39 -8.44 -12.30
N LEU A 202 -22.41 -7.71 -12.82
CA LEU A 202 -21.70 -6.61 -12.18
C LEU A 202 -22.39 -5.24 -12.34
N GLY A 203 -23.58 -5.20 -12.95
CA GLY A 203 -24.34 -3.97 -13.19
C GLY A 203 -23.88 -3.18 -14.43
N VAL A 204 -24.38 -1.95 -14.56
CA VAL A 204 -24.21 -1.11 -15.76
C VAL A 204 -22.87 -0.35 -15.72
N ALA A 205 -22.09 -0.46 -16.79
CA ALA A 205 -20.85 0.31 -17.03
C ALA A 205 -21.19 1.75 -17.53
N PRO A 206 -20.30 2.75 -17.38
CA PRO A 206 -18.89 2.66 -17.03
C PRO A 206 -18.63 2.57 -15.52
N ARG A 207 -17.59 1.79 -15.17
CA ARG A 207 -17.04 1.74 -13.81
C ARG A 207 -15.84 2.67 -13.75
N TYR A 208 -15.79 3.53 -12.74
CA TYR A 208 -14.65 4.42 -12.52
C TYR A 208 -13.68 3.77 -11.54
N ALA A 209 -12.48 3.48 -12.01
CA ALA A 209 -11.40 2.98 -11.18
C ALA A 209 -10.43 4.12 -10.88
N GLN A 210 -10.03 4.24 -9.62
CA GLN A 210 -8.99 5.16 -9.22
C GLN A 210 -7.67 4.40 -9.13
N ASP A 211 -6.74 4.72 -10.01
CA ASP A 211 -5.49 4.03 -10.25
C ASP A 211 -4.33 5.04 -10.20
N CYS A 212 -3.11 4.58 -10.46
CA CYS A 212 -1.93 5.39 -10.59
C CYS A 212 -1.10 4.91 -11.75
N LEU A 213 -0.43 5.85 -12.39
CA LEU A 213 0.49 5.53 -13.46
C LEU A 213 1.77 4.96 -12.84
N ASP A 214 2.10 3.72 -13.18
CA ASP A 214 3.43 3.19 -12.86
C ASP A 214 4.42 3.75 -13.88
N ALA A 215 5.17 4.77 -13.48
CA ALA A 215 6.15 5.43 -14.32
C ALA A 215 7.47 5.55 -13.54
N LEU A 216 8.52 4.93 -14.05
CA LEU A 216 9.86 5.15 -13.53
C LEU A 216 10.40 6.44 -14.12
N LEU A 217 10.52 7.45 -13.25
CA LEU A 217 11.23 8.67 -13.58
C LEU A 217 12.74 8.38 -13.66
N PRO A 218 13.52 9.14 -14.45
CA PRO A 218 14.96 8.95 -14.53
C PRO A 218 15.63 8.93 -13.16
N VAL A 219 16.78 8.25 -13.05
CA VAL A 219 17.59 8.23 -11.83
C VAL A 219 17.85 9.67 -11.36
N ASN A 220 17.76 9.88 -10.05
CA ASN A 220 17.90 11.17 -9.36
C ASN A 220 16.72 12.15 -9.53
N VAL A 221 15.66 11.79 -10.25
CA VAL A 221 14.37 12.50 -10.23
C VAL A 221 13.54 11.97 -9.06
N PRO A 222 12.78 12.82 -8.33
CA PRO A 222 11.88 12.35 -7.28
C PRO A 222 10.98 11.24 -7.78
N GLU A 223 10.73 10.22 -6.97
CA GLU A 223 9.64 9.31 -7.27
C GLU A 223 8.31 10.02 -6.95
N ILE A 224 7.42 10.06 -7.95
CA ILE A 224 6.17 10.81 -7.88
C ILE A 224 5.02 9.88 -8.23
N ALA A 225 4.08 9.73 -7.29
CA ALA A 225 2.83 9.07 -7.60
C ALA A 225 1.96 9.95 -8.50
N ILE A 226 1.50 9.39 -9.63
CA ILE A 226 0.63 10.08 -10.59
C ILE A 226 -0.76 9.43 -10.53
N PRO A 227 -1.66 9.89 -9.64
CA PRO A 227 -3.02 9.37 -9.58
C PRO A 227 -3.79 9.66 -10.87
N ILE A 228 -4.60 8.69 -11.29
CA ILE A 228 -5.40 8.72 -12.52
C ILE A 228 -6.77 8.08 -12.27
N VAL A 229 -7.79 8.53 -12.99
CA VAL A 229 -9.11 7.89 -12.99
C VAL A 229 -9.41 7.35 -14.37
N THR A 230 -9.69 6.05 -14.44
CA THR A 230 -10.08 5.38 -15.67
C THR A 230 -11.57 5.04 -15.66
N ALA A 231 -12.25 5.31 -16.78
CA ALA A 231 -13.57 4.77 -17.04
C ALA A 231 -13.41 3.45 -17.79
N LEU A 232 -13.84 2.37 -17.17
CA LEU A 232 -13.72 1.01 -17.66
C LEU A 232 -15.09 0.50 -18.12
N THR A 233 -15.12 -0.07 -19.32
CA THR A 233 -16.27 -0.83 -19.81
C THR A 233 -15.80 -2.19 -20.33
N THR A 234 -16.59 -3.22 -20.09
CA THR A 234 -16.38 -4.56 -20.65
C THR A 234 -17.68 -5.04 -21.29
N SER A 235 -17.59 -5.72 -22.42
CA SER A 235 -18.76 -6.37 -23.04
C SER A 235 -19.25 -7.58 -22.26
N SER A 236 -18.45 -8.10 -21.31
CA SER A 236 -18.84 -9.21 -20.44
C SER A 236 -19.43 -8.68 -19.12
N PRO A 237 -20.71 -8.93 -18.82
CA PRO A 237 -21.38 -8.41 -17.62
C PRO A 237 -20.87 -9.05 -16.32
N ARG A 238 -20.04 -10.09 -16.39
CA ARG A 238 -19.50 -10.82 -15.23
C ARG A 238 -18.00 -10.66 -15.06
N MET A 239 -17.35 -9.91 -15.94
CA MET A 239 -15.91 -9.70 -15.87
C MET A 239 -15.62 -8.52 -14.92
N SER A 240 -14.91 -8.80 -13.83
CA SER A 240 -14.40 -7.78 -12.92
C SER A 240 -12.97 -7.39 -13.31
N LEU A 241 -12.69 -6.10 -13.20
CA LEU A 241 -11.35 -5.54 -13.36
C LEU A 241 -10.97 -4.90 -12.03
N SER A 242 -9.86 -5.34 -11.45
CA SER A 242 -9.29 -4.75 -10.24
C SER A 242 -7.99 -4.03 -10.58
N VAL A 243 -7.79 -2.84 -10.04
CA VAL A 243 -6.52 -2.14 -10.13
C VAL A 243 -5.48 -2.92 -9.34
N ARG A 244 -4.31 -3.18 -9.94
CA ARG A 244 -3.21 -3.91 -9.27
C ARG A 244 -2.06 -3.01 -8.83
N ASN A 245 -2.06 -1.73 -9.21
CA ASN A 245 -0.99 -0.83 -8.82
C ASN A 245 -1.01 -0.53 -7.31
N ALA A 246 0.06 -0.93 -6.62
CA ALA A 246 0.23 -0.74 -5.18
C ALA A 246 0.69 0.67 -4.77
N ARG A 247 1.21 1.48 -5.70
CA ARG A 247 1.84 2.78 -5.39
C ARG A 247 0.85 3.94 -5.23
N CYS A 248 -0.45 3.63 -5.19
CA CYS A 248 -1.45 4.69 -5.16
C CYS A 248 -1.59 5.37 -3.81
N PRO A 249 -1.43 6.71 -3.73
CA PRO A 249 -1.72 7.42 -2.50
C PRO A 249 -3.21 7.33 -2.21
N LEU A 250 -3.53 6.86 -1.00
CA LEU A 250 -4.90 6.64 -0.56
C LEU A 250 -5.68 5.73 -1.53
N SER A 251 -5.02 4.69 -2.05
CA SER A 251 -5.73 3.55 -2.65
C SER A 251 -6.79 3.07 -1.67
N ASP A 252 -7.94 2.66 -2.19
CA ASP A 252 -9.00 2.03 -1.41
C ASP A 252 -8.54 0.62 -1.00
N VAL A 253 -7.48 0.56 -0.18
CA VAL A 253 -7.04 -0.66 0.49
C VAL A 253 -7.67 -0.62 1.86
N ASP A 254 -8.42 -1.68 2.13
CA ASP A 254 -9.08 -2.03 3.37
C ASP A 254 -8.41 -1.37 4.58
N GLY A 255 -9.19 -0.55 5.30
CA GLY A 255 -8.74 0.01 6.55
C GLY A 255 -8.30 -1.13 7.45
N ASP A 256 -7.02 -1.14 7.82
CA ASP A 256 -6.53 -1.90 8.96
C ASP A 256 -7.52 -1.67 10.12
N PHE A 257 -7.91 -2.73 10.85
CA PHE A 257 -8.97 -2.67 11.89
C PHE A 257 -8.71 -1.58 12.94
N HIS A 258 -7.46 -1.11 13.02
CA HIS A 258 -6.97 -0.07 13.92
C HIS A 258 -7.08 1.36 13.36
N THR A 259 -7.77 1.56 12.24
CA THR A 259 -7.89 2.86 11.58
C THR A 259 -9.27 3.48 11.79
N THR A 260 -9.29 4.74 12.22
CA THR A 260 -10.51 5.55 12.30
C THR A 260 -10.47 6.59 11.18
N ALA A 261 -11.44 6.51 10.27
CA ALA A 261 -11.64 7.51 9.24
C ALA A 261 -12.27 8.78 9.86
N GLY A 262 -11.73 9.95 9.53
CA GLY A 262 -12.38 11.23 9.82
C GLY A 262 -13.07 11.80 8.57
N VAL A 263 -12.66 13.00 8.16
CA VAL A 263 -13.08 13.62 6.90
C VAL A 263 -12.59 12.80 5.70
N ARG A 264 -13.48 12.53 4.74
CA ARG A 264 -13.14 11.97 3.42
C ARG A 264 -14.02 12.64 2.36
N ILE A 265 -13.47 13.60 1.63
CA ILE A 265 -14.20 14.27 0.55
C ILE A 265 -14.06 13.43 -0.73
N GLY A 266 -15.17 12.85 -1.16
CA GLY A 266 -15.26 12.14 -2.44
C GLY A 266 -15.15 13.07 -3.65
N ALA A 267 -15.13 12.49 -4.84
CA ALA A 267 -15.17 13.21 -6.10
C ALA A 267 -16.43 12.85 -6.90
N ALA A 268 -16.76 13.70 -7.87
CA ALA A 268 -17.73 13.33 -8.90
C ALA A 268 -17.20 12.12 -9.70
N PRO A 269 -18.08 11.28 -10.28
CA PRO A 269 -17.65 10.17 -11.13
C PRO A 269 -16.68 10.63 -12.22
N GLY A 270 -15.59 9.88 -12.42
CA GLY A 270 -14.55 10.22 -13.39
C GLY A 270 -13.63 11.37 -12.98
N ARG A 271 -13.61 11.75 -11.69
CA ARG A 271 -12.69 12.78 -11.15
C ARG A 271 -11.88 12.25 -9.98
N LEU A 272 -10.66 12.77 -9.83
CA LEU A 272 -9.80 12.45 -8.70
C LEU A 272 -10.35 13.06 -7.40
N PRO A 273 -10.43 12.29 -6.29
CA PRO A 273 -10.72 12.85 -4.98
C PRO A 273 -9.70 13.92 -4.60
N PRO A 274 -10.13 15.07 -4.03
CA PRO A 274 -9.22 16.10 -3.56
C PRO A 274 -8.13 15.58 -2.60
N GLY A 275 -8.47 14.58 -1.77
CA GLY A 275 -7.53 13.91 -0.87
C GLY A 275 -6.39 13.19 -1.58
N ARG A 276 -6.66 12.50 -2.70
CA ARG A 276 -5.62 11.82 -3.49
C ARG A 276 -4.66 12.81 -4.13
N ILE A 277 -5.18 13.95 -4.60
CA ILE A 277 -4.36 15.00 -5.19
C ILE A 277 -3.43 15.61 -4.12
N ALA A 278 -3.98 15.96 -2.96
CA ALA A 278 -3.19 16.50 -1.86
C ALA A 278 -2.16 15.49 -1.33
N ALA A 279 -2.51 14.20 -1.25
CA ALA A 279 -1.58 13.15 -0.88
C ALA A 279 -0.44 12.98 -1.89
N ALA A 280 -0.71 13.05 -3.20
CA ALA A 280 0.32 13.05 -4.24
C ALA A 280 1.29 14.25 -4.13
N GLN A 281 0.82 15.41 -3.65
CA GLN A 281 1.68 16.57 -3.35
C GLN A 281 2.48 16.39 -2.05
N ALA A 282 1.92 15.68 -1.07
CA ALA A 282 2.51 15.56 0.26
C ALA A 282 3.50 14.39 0.43
N LYS A 283 3.31 13.30 -0.33
CA LYS A 283 4.08 12.05 -0.24
C LYS A 283 5.06 11.90 -1.40
N LEU A 284 5.95 12.89 -1.56
CA LEU A 284 7.06 12.78 -2.51
C LEU A 284 8.21 12.01 -1.88
N ASP A 285 8.73 11.02 -2.61
CA ASP A 285 10.00 10.37 -2.26
C ASP A 285 11.14 11.12 -2.95
N LEU A 286 12.06 11.61 -2.12
CA LEU A 286 13.19 12.44 -2.52
C LEU A 286 14.52 11.74 -2.26
N ASP A 287 14.51 10.48 -1.87
CA ASP A 287 15.72 9.73 -1.60
C ASP A 287 16.48 9.48 -2.91
N GLY A 288 17.80 9.67 -2.87
CA GLY A 288 18.64 9.67 -4.07
C GLY A 288 18.38 10.82 -5.05
N THR A 289 17.48 11.77 -4.75
CA THR A 289 17.21 12.91 -5.64
C THR A 289 18.29 14.00 -5.49
N HIS A 290 18.91 14.41 -6.60
CA HIS A 290 19.86 15.53 -6.62
C HIS A 290 19.17 16.90 -6.52
N GLY A 291 19.89 17.89 -6.00
CA GLY A 291 19.39 19.27 -5.86
C GLY A 291 18.38 19.48 -4.74
N VAL A 292 18.10 18.44 -3.94
CA VAL A 292 17.29 18.55 -2.72
C VAL A 292 18.14 19.16 -1.61
N THR A 293 17.62 20.20 -0.96
CA THR A 293 18.23 20.73 0.25
C THR A 293 17.72 19.96 1.44
N ARG A 294 18.63 19.34 2.21
CA ARG A 294 18.34 18.67 3.48
C ARG A 294 19.03 19.43 4.61
N LEU A 295 18.24 19.91 5.56
CA LEU A 295 18.75 20.57 6.75
C LEU A 295 18.30 19.79 7.98
N TYR A 296 19.20 19.63 8.94
CA TYR A 296 18.94 18.99 10.23
C TYR A 296 19.57 19.77 11.38
N GLY A 297 19.00 19.65 12.57
CA GLY A 297 19.63 20.20 13.77
C GLY A 297 18.72 20.23 14.99
N SER A 298 19.32 20.44 16.15
CA SER A 298 18.59 20.61 17.40
C SER A 298 18.03 22.02 17.53
N ILE A 299 16.74 22.11 17.84
CA ILE A 299 15.99 23.33 18.13
C ILE A 299 15.70 23.36 19.63
N ARG A 300 16.02 24.49 20.27
CA ARG A 300 15.62 24.74 21.65
C ARG A 300 14.24 25.39 21.68
N PRO A 301 13.19 24.71 22.18
CA PRO A 301 11.86 25.28 22.22
C PRO A 301 11.83 26.51 23.13
N THR A 302 11.23 27.61 22.65
CA THR A 302 10.98 28.80 23.46
C THR A 302 9.58 28.75 24.07
N PRO A 303 9.27 29.54 25.11
CA PRO A 303 7.90 29.63 25.65
C PRO A 303 6.83 30.00 24.62
N ALA A 304 7.21 30.67 23.52
CA ALA A 304 6.30 30.98 22.41
C ALA A 304 5.91 29.74 21.58
N MET A 305 6.75 28.71 21.57
CA MET A 305 6.48 27.43 20.91
C MET A 305 5.65 26.52 21.82
N THR A 306 4.46 26.96 22.22
CA THR A 306 3.62 26.29 23.23
C THR A 306 3.35 24.81 22.94
N ARG A 307 3.23 24.44 21.65
CA ARG A 307 3.06 23.05 21.20
C ARG A 307 4.22 22.15 21.61
N TRP A 308 5.41 22.69 21.83
CA TRP A 308 6.69 21.98 21.93
C TRP A 308 7.45 22.29 23.23
N TYR A 309 7.15 23.43 23.85
CA TYR A 309 7.82 23.91 25.04
C TYR A 309 7.59 22.96 26.23
N ARG A 310 8.67 22.65 26.96
CA ARG A 310 8.68 21.73 28.12
C ARG A 310 8.26 20.28 27.84
N ARG A 311 8.21 19.86 26.57
CA ARG A 311 7.99 18.44 26.24
C ARG A 311 9.17 17.55 26.60
N ASN A 312 10.39 18.07 26.57
CA ASN A 312 11.58 17.30 26.84
C ASN A 312 12.73 18.21 27.29
N GLU A 313 13.68 17.69 28.06
CA GLU A 313 14.84 18.44 28.56
C GLU A 313 16.01 18.50 27.56
N ALA A 314 16.17 17.46 26.72
CA ALA A 314 17.16 17.36 25.65
C ALA A 314 16.84 18.21 24.39
N GLY A 315 15.61 18.71 24.26
CA GLY A 315 15.18 19.59 23.16
C GLY A 315 14.46 18.84 22.04
N ILE A 316 14.43 19.44 20.86
CA ILE A 316 13.71 18.92 19.68
C ILE A 316 14.69 18.81 18.52
N ASP A 317 14.65 17.70 17.81
CA ASP A 317 15.35 17.54 16.54
C ASP A 317 14.44 18.06 15.42
N GLY A 318 14.96 18.94 14.56
CA GLY A 318 14.25 19.41 13.37
C GLY A 318 14.92 18.93 12.10
N SER A 319 14.10 18.57 11.12
CA SER A 319 14.53 18.25 9.76
C SER A 319 13.71 19.07 8.76
N LEU A 320 14.35 19.67 7.76
CA LEU A 320 13.70 20.38 6.67
C LEU A 320 14.24 19.86 5.34
N ILE A 321 13.32 19.42 4.49
CA ILE A 321 13.60 19.04 3.12
C ILE A 321 12.97 20.07 2.18
N GLU A 322 13.74 20.59 1.23
CA GLU A 322 13.27 21.56 0.22
C GLU A 322 13.63 21.08 -1.19
N PHE A 323 12.65 21.07 -2.09
CA PHE A 323 12.85 20.74 -3.51
C PHE A 323 11.84 21.48 -4.40
N GLY A 324 12.28 22.53 -5.07
CA GLY A 324 11.40 23.38 -5.87
C GLY A 324 10.22 23.93 -5.05
N PRO A 325 8.95 23.71 -5.45
CA PRO A 325 7.78 24.14 -4.68
C PRO A 325 7.49 23.29 -3.43
N TYR A 326 8.17 22.16 -3.25
CA TYR A 326 7.95 21.26 -2.13
C TYR A 326 8.81 21.63 -0.93
N ARG A 327 8.20 21.66 0.26
CA ARG A 327 8.90 21.73 1.55
C ARG A 327 8.28 20.76 2.55
N ARG A 328 9.10 19.98 3.26
CA ARG A 328 8.68 19.11 4.36
C ARG A 328 9.47 19.44 5.61
N LEU A 329 8.78 19.95 6.63
CA LEU A 329 9.36 20.22 7.94
C LEU A 329 8.90 19.14 8.91
N GLU A 330 9.86 18.47 9.53
CA GLU A 330 9.64 17.49 10.58
C GLU A 330 10.24 18.01 11.89
N LEU A 331 9.49 17.89 12.98
CA LEU A 331 9.95 18.14 14.33
C LEU A 331 9.76 16.88 15.17
N ARG A 332 10.84 16.43 15.79
CA ARG A 332 10.90 15.19 16.56
C ARG A 332 11.36 15.45 17.99
N THR A 333 10.57 15.00 18.95
CA THR A 333 10.94 14.94 20.36
C THR A 333 11.21 13.50 20.74
N ARG A 334 12.46 13.17 21.08
CA ARG A 334 12.79 11.89 21.70
C ARG A 334 12.46 11.99 23.18
N PHE A 335 11.67 11.08 23.72
CA PHE A 335 11.23 11.08 25.13
C PHE A 335 10.29 12.26 25.49
N ASP A 336 9.11 12.32 24.89
CA ASP A 336 8.07 13.32 25.20
C ASP A 336 7.45 13.09 26.59
N ASN A 337 7.57 14.08 27.48
CA ASN A 337 7.09 14.08 28.85
C ASN A 337 5.57 14.32 28.98
N ALA A 338 4.85 14.61 27.90
CA ALA A 338 3.42 14.93 27.96
C ALA A 338 2.55 13.72 28.32
N TYR A 339 2.90 12.52 27.84
CA TYR A 339 2.11 11.29 28.01
C TYR A 339 2.98 10.07 28.35
N PRO A 340 3.73 10.11 29.47
CA PRO A 340 4.53 8.98 29.92
C PRO A 340 3.62 7.78 30.27
N VAL A 341 4.10 6.57 29.98
CA VAL A 341 3.46 5.33 30.42
C VAL A 341 4.46 4.59 31.29
N LYS A 342 4.22 4.57 32.61
CA LYS A 342 5.17 4.07 33.61
C LYS A 342 6.52 4.79 33.46
N GLN A 343 7.57 4.08 33.05
CA GLN A 343 8.91 4.63 32.82
C GLN A 343 9.21 4.88 31.33
N THR A 344 8.28 4.53 30.44
CA THR A 344 8.43 4.69 28.99
C THR A 344 7.96 6.09 28.57
N LEU A 345 8.84 6.80 27.87
CA LEU A 345 8.55 8.08 27.25
C LEU A 345 8.41 7.88 25.74
N PRO A 346 7.31 8.33 25.11
CA PRO A 346 7.11 8.17 23.68
C PRO A 346 8.08 9.03 22.87
N ILE A 347 8.24 8.66 21.60
CA ILE A 347 8.82 9.52 20.58
C ILE A 347 7.65 10.18 19.84
N ARG A 348 7.61 11.52 19.85
CA ARG A 348 6.67 12.29 19.02
C ARG A 348 7.40 12.80 17.80
N THR A 349 6.84 12.57 16.63
CA THR A 349 7.24 13.19 15.37
C THR A 349 6.04 13.90 14.78
N GLU A 350 6.19 15.16 14.39
CA GLU A 350 5.16 15.87 13.63
C GLU A 350 5.76 16.48 12.37
N THR A 351 5.01 16.36 11.28
CA THR A 351 5.48 16.76 9.95
C THR A 351 4.45 17.63 9.28
N TRP A 352 4.91 18.77 8.75
CA TRP A 352 4.14 19.67 7.90
C TRP A 352 4.71 19.65 6.49
N THR A 353 3.84 19.43 5.51
CA THR A 353 4.22 19.41 4.11
C THR A 353 3.54 20.53 3.35
N PHE A 354 4.35 21.26 2.59
CA PHE A 354 3.93 22.38 1.76
C PHE A 354 4.21 22.09 0.29
N PHE A 355 3.32 22.57 -0.56
CA PHE A 355 3.51 22.61 -2.01
C PHE A 355 3.04 23.98 -2.51
N ASP A 356 3.88 24.70 -3.25
CA ASP A 356 3.63 26.08 -3.69
C ASP A 356 3.20 27.00 -2.52
N ASP A 357 3.93 26.91 -1.41
CA ASP A 357 3.68 27.64 -0.15
C ASP A 357 2.32 27.36 0.54
N ALA A 358 1.47 26.49 -0.02
CA ALA A 358 0.23 26.03 0.61
C ALA A 358 0.50 24.81 1.48
N LEU A 359 -0.13 24.74 2.66
CA LEU A 359 -0.09 23.55 3.51
C LEU A 359 -0.94 22.47 2.83
N VAL A 360 -0.33 21.36 2.43
CA VAL A 360 -1.03 20.26 1.72
C VAL A 360 -1.13 18.99 2.57
N GLY A 361 -0.25 18.83 3.55
CA GLY A 361 -0.23 17.65 4.40
C GLY A 361 0.24 17.96 5.82
N TYR A 362 -0.31 17.21 6.77
CA TYR A 362 0.13 17.14 8.15
C TYR A 362 0.13 15.67 8.57
N THR A 363 1.22 15.21 9.16
CA THR A 363 1.29 13.91 9.83
C THR A 363 1.83 14.04 11.24
N ALA A 364 1.43 13.13 12.12
CA ALA A 364 2.04 12.98 13.43
C ALA A 364 2.10 11.51 13.81
N ASP A 365 3.25 11.10 14.32
CA ASP A 365 3.50 9.78 14.85
C ASP A 365 3.85 9.89 16.34
N ILE A 366 3.24 9.02 17.15
CA ILE A 366 3.60 8.84 18.56
C ILE A 366 3.91 7.37 18.78
N ASP A 367 5.18 7.10 19.01
CA ASP A 367 5.75 5.76 19.09
C ASP A 367 6.19 5.46 20.53
N TYR A 368 5.64 4.41 21.14
CA TYR A 368 6.15 3.83 22.39
C TYR A 368 6.90 2.54 22.07
N TYR A 369 8.17 2.48 22.50
CA TYR A 369 8.99 1.28 22.40
C TYR A 369 9.03 0.59 23.76
N ILE A 370 8.59 -0.67 23.79
CA ILE A 370 8.52 -1.48 25.01
C ILE A 370 9.53 -2.61 24.89
N ASP A 371 10.64 -2.49 25.61
CA ASP A 371 11.64 -3.56 25.67
C ASP A 371 11.10 -4.76 26.45
N THR A 372 11.17 -5.94 25.85
CA THR A 372 10.71 -7.20 26.44
C THR A 372 11.87 -7.95 27.09
N ALA A 373 11.58 -8.86 28.02
CA ALA A 373 12.61 -9.70 28.62
C ALA A 373 13.33 -10.60 27.60
N ALA A 374 12.70 -10.86 26.45
CA ALA A 374 13.29 -11.62 25.35
C ALA A 374 14.31 -10.80 24.51
N GLY A 375 14.57 -9.54 24.89
CA GLY A 375 15.63 -8.71 24.28
C GLY A 375 15.24 -8.09 22.94
N HIS A 376 13.94 -7.99 22.64
CA HIS A 376 13.42 -7.24 21.50
C HIS A 376 12.45 -6.16 22.01
N SER A 377 12.08 -5.20 21.14
CA SER A 377 11.16 -4.12 21.51
C SER A 377 9.85 -4.24 20.74
N VAL A 378 8.73 -4.16 21.46
CA VAL A 378 7.39 -4.06 20.87
C VAL A 378 7.06 -2.58 20.63
N LEU A 379 6.62 -2.26 19.41
CA LEU A 379 6.26 -0.90 19.01
C LEU A 379 4.74 -0.68 19.11
N PHE A 380 4.35 0.28 19.93
CA PHE A 380 3.00 0.83 19.93
C PHE A 380 3.01 2.14 19.16
N ARG A 381 2.35 2.16 18.01
CA ARG A 381 2.30 3.33 17.14
C ARG A 381 0.90 3.91 17.06
N MET A 382 0.82 5.22 17.29
CA MET A 382 -0.32 6.05 16.93
C MET A 382 0.08 6.96 15.77
N GLN A 383 -0.78 7.06 14.76
CA GLN A 383 -0.56 7.93 13.61
C GLN A 383 -1.77 8.84 13.39
N TRP A 384 -1.51 10.08 13.02
CA TRP A 384 -2.46 11.02 12.47
C TRP A 384 -1.98 11.41 11.08
N GLU A 385 -2.84 11.29 10.07
CA GLU A 385 -2.60 11.84 8.75
C GLU A 385 -3.76 12.76 8.35
N GLN A 386 -3.45 13.93 7.80
CA GLN A 386 -4.43 14.91 7.35
C GLN A 386 -3.94 15.64 6.11
N TYR A 387 -4.80 15.73 5.09
CA TYR A 387 -4.51 16.44 3.85
C TYR A 387 -5.44 17.62 3.64
N PHE A 388 -4.90 18.65 2.99
CA PHE A 388 -5.58 19.90 2.73
C PHE A 388 -5.53 20.24 1.25
N ARG A 389 -6.62 20.85 0.76
CA ARG A 389 -6.71 21.40 -0.59
C ARG A 389 -7.72 22.52 -0.60
N ASP A 390 -7.46 23.57 -1.37
CA ASP A 390 -8.38 24.71 -1.56
C ASP A 390 -8.82 25.33 -0.22
N GLY A 391 -7.89 25.43 0.74
CA GLY A 391 -8.14 26.04 2.04
C GLY A 391 -9.00 25.22 3.02
N ARG A 392 -9.15 23.91 2.80
CA ARG A 392 -9.94 23.03 3.67
C ARG A 392 -9.31 21.66 3.83
N THR A 393 -9.66 20.99 4.91
CA THR A 393 -9.36 19.57 5.12
C THR A 393 -10.15 18.74 4.12
N VAL A 394 -9.48 17.89 3.35
CA VAL A 394 -10.09 17.03 2.34
C VAL A 394 -10.04 15.56 2.69
N TRP A 395 -9.13 15.18 3.59
CA TRP A 395 -8.97 13.82 4.05
C TRP A 395 -8.28 13.79 5.43
N THR A 396 -8.71 12.87 6.30
CA THR A 396 -8.04 12.56 7.57
C THR A 396 -8.19 11.07 7.91
N GLN A 397 -7.14 10.50 8.49
CA GLN A 397 -7.15 9.18 9.09
C GLN A 397 -6.31 9.19 10.35
N THR A 398 -6.76 8.43 11.35
CA THR A 398 -5.97 8.17 12.54
C THR A 398 -5.84 6.67 12.72
N THR A 399 -4.65 6.22 13.10
CA THR A 399 -4.36 4.82 13.40
C THR A 399 -3.94 4.72 14.85
N THR A 400 -4.48 3.75 15.59
CA THR A 400 -4.02 3.45 16.95
C THR A 400 -3.85 1.94 17.11
N ARG A 401 -2.61 1.47 17.15
CA ARG A 401 -2.30 0.06 17.45
C ARG A 401 -2.07 -0.12 18.96
N PRO A 402 -2.21 -1.33 19.55
CA PRO A 402 -2.49 -2.63 18.92
C PRO A 402 -3.69 -3.39 19.52
N CYS A 403 -4.30 -2.91 20.60
CA CYS A 403 -5.39 -3.62 21.27
C CYS A 403 -6.66 -2.76 21.22
N ASP A 404 -7.71 -3.29 20.64
CA ASP A 404 -9.05 -2.97 21.10
C ASP A 404 -9.57 -4.13 21.98
N ASP A 405 -10.76 -4.03 22.54
CA ASP A 405 -11.32 -5.07 23.42
C ASP A 405 -11.59 -6.41 22.70
N VAL A 406 -11.30 -6.52 21.39
CA VAL A 406 -11.69 -7.62 20.51
C VAL A 406 -10.49 -8.29 19.82
N LEU A 407 -9.41 -7.58 19.49
CA LEU A 407 -8.23 -8.12 18.79
C LEU A 407 -6.91 -7.45 19.20
N CYS A 408 -5.87 -8.26 19.39
CA CYS A 408 -4.49 -7.81 19.63
C CYS A 408 -3.62 -8.05 18.39
N ASP A 409 -2.71 -7.12 18.09
CA ASP A 409 -1.62 -7.34 17.15
C ASP A 409 -0.77 -8.56 17.58
N THR A 410 -0.41 -9.42 16.63
CA THR A 410 0.44 -10.60 16.83
C THR A 410 1.79 -10.30 17.47
N SER A 411 2.30 -9.08 17.30
CA SER A 411 3.55 -8.61 17.93
C SER A 411 3.40 -8.25 19.41
N VAL A 412 2.17 -8.12 19.91
CA VAL A 412 1.87 -7.91 21.33
C VAL A 412 1.40 -9.19 21.99
N MET A 413 0.67 -10.04 21.26
CA MET A 413 0.22 -11.34 21.75
C MET A 413 1.39 -12.27 22.08
N GLY A 414 1.52 -12.64 23.35
CA GLY A 414 2.57 -13.54 23.85
C GLY A 414 3.73 -12.84 24.56
N ASP A 415 3.80 -11.51 24.52
CA ASP A 415 4.78 -10.71 25.26
C ASP A 415 4.12 -10.12 26.52
N GLN A 416 4.35 -10.77 27.67
CA GLN A 416 3.69 -10.42 28.93
C GLN A 416 3.92 -8.96 29.35
N GLU A 417 5.11 -8.40 29.11
CA GLU A 417 5.40 -7.00 29.42
C GLU A 417 4.59 -6.04 28.54
N ALA A 418 4.46 -6.34 27.25
CA ALA A 418 3.69 -5.52 26.30
C ALA A 418 2.19 -5.62 26.56
N GLU A 419 1.67 -6.83 26.82
CA GLU A 419 0.28 -7.05 27.19
C GLU A 419 -0.08 -6.30 28.48
N ALA A 420 0.78 -6.36 29.49
CA ALA A 420 0.53 -5.76 30.81
C ALA A 420 0.46 -4.23 30.81
N ILE A 421 0.92 -3.56 29.75
CA ILE A 421 0.90 -2.09 29.64
C ILE A 421 0.10 -1.58 28.45
N SER A 422 -0.34 -2.47 27.56
CA SER A 422 -1.08 -2.14 26.34
C SER A 422 -2.25 -1.18 26.58
N HIS A 423 -3.08 -1.45 27.59
CA HIS A 423 -4.21 -0.59 27.96
C HIS A 423 -3.77 0.83 28.40
N ASP A 424 -2.69 0.94 29.16
CA ASP A 424 -2.15 2.24 29.61
C ASP A 424 -1.60 3.03 28.42
N VAL A 425 -0.90 2.35 27.50
CA VAL A 425 -0.41 2.94 26.25
C VAL A 425 -1.57 3.43 25.39
N LEU A 426 -2.63 2.65 25.24
CA LEU A 426 -3.82 3.06 24.49
C LEU A 426 -4.52 4.26 25.11
N ALA A 427 -4.65 4.31 26.43
CA ALA A 427 -5.21 5.45 27.13
C ALA A 427 -4.37 6.72 26.95
N ALA A 428 -3.04 6.60 27.00
CA ALA A 428 -2.11 7.70 26.72
C ALA A 428 -2.20 8.16 25.26
N SER A 429 -2.21 7.23 24.31
CA SER A 429 -2.38 7.49 22.87
C SER A 429 -3.68 8.21 22.56
N ARG A 430 -4.80 7.81 23.17
CA ARG A 430 -6.10 8.51 23.02
C ARG A 430 -6.06 9.95 23.52
N LYS A 431 -5.37 10.22 24.63
CA LYS A 431 -5.19 11.60 25.14
C LYS A 431 -4.34 12.44 24.20
N ALA A 432 -3.24 11.88 23.71
CA ALA A 432 -2.39 12.55 22.74
C ALA A 432 -3.11 12.82 21.42
N LEU A 433 -3.94 11.87 20.96
CA LEU A 433 -4.82 12.04 19.80
C LEU A 433 -5.82 13.18 20.02
N GLY A 434 -6.43 13.29 21.20
CA GLY A 434 -7.32 14.39 21.55
C GLY A 434 -6.63 15.76 21.54
N GLU A 435 -5.37 15.83 21.98
CA GLU A 435 -4.55 17.05 21.89
C GLU A 435 -4.31 17.45 20.43
N LEU A 436 -3.88 16.49 19.60
CA LEU A 436 -3.65 16.70 18.17
C LEU A 436 -4.93 17.09 17.44
N GLN A 437 -6.04 16.41 17.72
CA GLN A 437 -7.35 16.73 17.18
C GLN A 437 -7.76 18.17 17.53
N GLY A 438 -7.54 18.61 18.78
CA GLY A 438 -7.79 19.98 19.18
C GLY A 438 -6.90 20.99 18.45
N ALA A 439 -5.62 20.67 18.26
CA ALA A 439 -4.69 21.51 17.52
C ALA A 439 -5.03 21.61 16.02
N MET A 440 -5.51 20.51 15.43
CA MET A 440 -5.83 20.38 14.01
C MET A 440 -7.27 20.76 13.65
N ALA A 441 -8.12 21.05 14.65
CA ALA A 441 -9.48 21.56 14.45
C ALA A 441 -9.54 23.06 14.12
N LYS A 442 -8.39 23.77 14.16
CA LYS A 442 -8.32 25.20 13.80
C LYS A 442 -8.71 25.42 12.32
N PRO A 443 -9.19 26.61 11.95
CA PRO A 443 -9.36 26.98 10.54
C PRO A 443 -8.06 26.84 9.75
N TYR A 444 -8.16 26.52 8.45
CA TYR A 444 -7.00 26.31 7.59
C TYR A 444 -5.99 27.45 7.64
N ASP A 445 -6.43 28.71 7.58
CA ASP A 445 -5.53 29.86 7.59
C ASP A 445 -4.70 29.92 8.89
N ALA A 446 -5.29 29.52 10.01
CA ALA A 446 -4.59 29.44 11.29
C ALA A 446 -3.59 28.26 11.31
N LEU A 447 -3.97 27.11 10.74
CA LEU A 447 -3.06 25.96 10.60
C LEU A 447 -1.87 26.30 9.68
N GLN A 448 -2.13 26.96 8.56
CA GLN A 448 -1.12 27.40 7.61
C GLN A 448 -0.19 28.44 8.26
N ALA A 449 -0.73 29.41 8.99
CA ALA A 449 0.07 30.41 9.70
C ALA A 449 0.97 29.76 10.78
N ASP A 450 0.43 28.83 11.57
CA ASP A 450 1.16 28.06 12.59
C ASP A 450 2.29 27.25 11.94
N ALA A 451 1.98 26.50 10.88
CA ALA A 451 2.96 25.72 10.14
C ALA A 451 4.07 26.59 9.51
N ARG A 452 3.72 27.76 8.96
CA ARG A 452 4.69 28.72 8.41
C ARG A 452 5.57 29.36 9.48
N ALA A 453 5.05 29.56 10.69
CA ALA A 453 5.88 30.02 11.81
C ALA A 453 7.02 29.03 12.10
N TYR A 454 6.77 27.72 11.96
CA TYR A 454 7.82 26.71 12.10
C TYR A 454 8.83 26.71 10.96
N LEU A 455 8.48 27.16 9.74
CA LEU A 455 9.48 27.33 8.67
C LEU A 455 10.54 28.40 9.02
N GLN A 456 10.27 29.31 9.95
CA GLN A 456 11.30 30.23 10.44
C GLN A 456 12.43 29.53 11.20
N LEU A 457 12.21 28.28 11.66
CA LEU A 457 13.24 27.45 12.28
C LEU A 457 14.33 27.04 11.29
N ARG A 458 14.10 27.21 9.99
CA ARG A 458 15.09 26.97 8.94
C ARG A 458 16.47 27.57 9.25
N SER A 459 16.54 28.78 9.82
CA SER A 459 17.83 29.43 10.13
C SER A 459 18.61 28.77 11.27
N ALA A 460 17.94 27.93 12.09
CA ALA A 460 18.57 27.16 13.16
C ALA A 460 19.08 25.79 12.68
N LEU A 461 18.64 25.33 11.50
CA LEU A 461 19.03 24.05 10.92
C LEU A 461 20.30 24.22 10.07
N LYS A 462 21.09 23.15 9.99
CA LYS A 462 22.34 23.11 9.22
C LYS A 462 22.23 22.08 8.11
N PRO A 463 23.01 22.20 7.01
CA PRO A 463 23.12 21.12 6.03
C PRO A 463 23.35 19.77 6.72
N ASP A 464 22.60 18.77 6.28
CA ASP A 464 22.82 17.41 6.71
C ASP A 464 24.00 16.82 5.92
N ASP A 465 25.16 16.72 6.57
CA ASP A 465 26.41 16.27 5.95
C ASP A 465 26.47 14.74 5.70
N THR A 466 25.37 14.00 5.94
CA THR A 466 25.35 12.53 5.89
C THR A 466 25.01 11.90 4.53
N HIS A 467 25.01 12.64 3.43
CA HIS A 467 24.85 12.08 2.07
C HIS A 467 25.79 12.66 1.02
#